data_AF-A0A359CUK7-F1
#
_entry.id   AF-A0A359CUK7-F1
#
_cell.length_a   1.000
_cell.length_b   1.000
_cell.length_c   1.000
_cell.angle_alpha   90.00
_cell.angle_beta   90.00
_cell.angle_gamma   90.00
#
_symmetry.space_group_name_H-M   'P 1'
#
loop_
_entity.id
_entity.type
_entity.pdbx_description
1 polymer ?
#
loop_
_entity_poly.entity_id
_entity_poly.type
_entity_poly.pdbx_seq_one_letter_code
_entity_poly.pdbx_strand_id
1 'polypeptide(L)'
;MFNFFGTEDYAREELTAELTAAYLCNAVGYKFTLKNSAAYIDGWIAKIKSDSKAFVKAAAQASTAFNYISELTGLQDILKQTDESPEITEAA
;
A
#
# COMPACT_ATOMS: atom_id res chain seq x y z
N MET A 1 22.79 -14.57 -3.56
CA MET A 1 21.64 -15.47 -3.77
C MET A 1 20.65 -14.69 -4.60
N PHE A 2 20.42 -15.09 -5.86
CA PHE A 2 19.58 -14.33 -6.80
C PHE A 2 18.13 -14.78 -6.64
N ASN A 3 17.23 -13.85 -6.25
CA ASN A 3 15.80 -14.11 -6.18
C ASN A 3 15.26 -14.24 -7.61
N PHE A 4 14.99 -15.47 -8.04
CA PHE A 4 14.38 -15.72 -9.34
C PHE A 4 12.92 -15.29 -9.35
N PHE A 5 12.51 -14.76 -10.49
CA PHE A 5 11.13 -14.39 -10.79
C PHE A 5 10.18 -15.57 -10.52
N GLY A 6 9.06 -15.29 -9.85
CA GLY A 6 8.03 -16.31 -9.56
C GLY A 6 8.28 -17.18 -8.32
N THR A 7 9.34 -16.93 -7.55
CA THR A 7 9.49 -17.52 -6.20
C THR A 7 8.52 -16.89 -5.20
N GLU A 8 8.23 -17.59 -4.10
CA GLU A 8 7.33 -17.09 -3.06
C GLU A 8 7.87 -15.83 -2.35
N ASP A 9 9.18 -15.76 -2.14
CA ASP A 9 9.83 -14.58 -1.57
C ASP A 9 9.77 -13.38 -2.52
N TYR A 10 10.04 -13.61 -3.82
CA TYR A 10 9.89 -12.58 -4.85
C TYR A 10 8.45 -12.08 -4.93
N ALA A 11 7.48 -13.00 -4.92
CA ALA A 11 6.07 -12.63 -4.87
C ALA A 11 5.86 -11.70 -3.67
N ARG A 12 6.11 -12.13 -2.43
CA ARG A 12 5.89 -11.31 -1.22
C ARG A 12 6.48 -9.89 -1.29
N GLU A 13 7.69 -9.75 -1.84
CA GLU A 13 8.32 -8.44 -2.05
C GLU A 13 7.49 -7.55 -2.99
N GLU A 14 7.03 -8.10 -4.11
CA GLU A 14 6.12 -7.42 -5.05
C GLU A 14 4.77 -7.05 -4.39
N LEU A 15 4.21 -7.85 -3.45
CA LEU A 15 2.98 -7.43 -2.72
C LEU A 15 3.23 -6.11 -2.01
N THR A 16 4.37 -6.09 -1.33
CA THR A 16 4.69 -5.06 -0.38
C THR A 16 4.93 -3.78 -1.15
N ALA A 17 5.64 -3.87 -2.29
CA ALA A 17 5.82 -2.78 -3.22
C ALA A 17 4.50 -2.26 -3.80
N GLU A 18 3.63 -3.14 -4.30
CA GLU A 18 2.35 -2.76 -4.92
C GLU A 18 1.35 -2.17 -3.90
N LEU A 19 1.28 -2.72 -2.68
CA LEU A 19 0.48 -2.14 -1.59
C LEU A 19 1.02 -0.77 -1.16
N THR A 20 2.35 -0.62 -1.10
CA THR A 20 2.97 0.68 -0.79
C THR A 20 2.64 1.71 -1.86
N ALA A 21 2.74 1.33 -3.14
CA ALA A 21 2.38 2.19 -4.26
C ALA A 21 0.88 2.57 -4.21
N ALA A 22 0.00 1.61 -3.91
CA ALA A 22 -1.43 1.88 -3.75
C ALA A 22 -1.72 2.86 -2.61
N TYR A 23 -1.06 2.71 -1.45
CA TYR A 23 -1.20 3.66 -0.32
C TYR A 23 -0.73 5.06 -0.71
N LEU A 24 0.42 5.19 -1.36
CA LEU A 24 0.95 6.47 -1.82
C LEU A 24 0.05 7.12 -2.87
N CYS A 25 -0.40 6.36 -3.86
CA CYS A 25 -1.34 6.85 -4.87
C CYS A 25 -2.62 7.38 -4.23
N ASN A 26 -3.20 6.63 -3.28
CA ASN A 26 -4.39 7.05 -2.56
C ASN A 26 -4.13 8.35 -1.77
N ALA A 27 -3.02 8.44 -1.04
CA ALA A 27 -2.65 9.60 -0.25
C ALA A 27 -2.50 10.89 -1.09
N VAL A 28 -1.99 10.79 -2.32
CA VAL A 28 -1.81 11.96 -3.21
C VAL A 28 -3.00 12.20 -4.15
N GLY A 29 -4.10 11.46 -3.98
CA GLY A 29 -5.30 11.58 -4.83
C GLY A 29 -5.12 11.05 -6.26
N TYR A 30 -4.11 10.22 -6.50
CA TYR A 30 -3.85 9.60 -7.80
C TYR A 30 -4.51 8.22 -7.90
N LYS A 31 -5.00 7.87 -9.10
CA LYS A 31 -5.58 6.54 -9.33
C LYS A 31 -4.47 5.51 -9.53
N PHE A 32 -4.38 4.58 -8.60
CA PHE A 32 -3.53 3.41 -8.74
C PHE A 32 -3.99 2.56 -9.94
N THR A 33 -3.06 2.18 -10.83
CA THR A 33 -3.35 1.42 -12.05
C THR A 33 -2.65 0.07 -12.02
N LEU A 34 -3.44 -1.02 -11.98
CA LEU A 34 -2.95 -2.40 -11.88
C LEU A 34 -2.60 -3.08 -13.22
N LYS A 35 -2.31 -2.31 -14.28
CA LYS A 35 -2.22 -2.86 -15.65
C LYS A 35 -1.17 -3.97 -15.80
N ASN A 36 -0.10 -3.94 -15.00
CA ASN A 36 0.93 -4.98 -14.97
C ASN A 36 0.75 -5.95 -13.79
N SER A 37 -0.11 -5.62 -12.82
CA SER A 37 -0.29 -6.34 -11.55
C SER A 37 -1.41 -7.39 -11.62
N ALA A 38 -2.29 -7.35 -12.62
CA ALA A 38 -3.45 -8.25 -12.74
C ALA A 38 -3.07 -9.74 -12.88
N ALA A 39 -2.03 -10.05 -13.65
CA ALA A 39 -1.53 -11.44 -13.78
C ALA A 39 -0.92 -11.96 -12.48
N TYR A 40 -0.40 -11.05 -11.62
CA TYR A 40 0.07 -11.39 -10.29
C TYR A 40 -1.13 -11.60 -9.37
N ILE A 41 -2.11 -10.69 -9.33
CA ILE A 41 -3.26 -10.77 -8.41
C ILE A 41 -4.00 -12.12 -8.44
N ASP A 42 -4.17 -12.76 -9.59
CA ASP A 42 -4.82 -14.08 -9.63
C ASP A 42 -4.01 -15.18 -8.90
N GLY A 43 -2.68 -15.20 -9.08
CA GLY A 43 -1.79 -16.09 -8.34
C GLY A 43 -1.77 -15.76 -6.84
N TRP A 44 -1.98 -14.49 -6.51
CA TRP A 44 -1.99 -13.99 -5.15
C TRP A 44 -3.29 -14.31 -4.43
N ILE A 45 -4.44 -14.25 -5.10
CA ILE A 45 -5.73 -14.65 -4.53
C ILE A 45 -5.66 -16.11 -4.08
N ALA A 46 -5.05 -16.99 -4.87
CA ALA A 46 -4.84 -18.39 -4.48
C ALA A 46 -3.93 -18.50 -3.23
N LYS A 47 -2.82 -17.75 -3.20
CA LYS A 47 -1.87 -17.77 -2.08
C LYS A 47 -2.45 -17.16 -0.80
N ILE A 48 -3.15 -16.04 -0.90
CA ILE A 48 -3.83 -15.35 0.21
C ILE A 48 -4.96 -16.21 0.76
N LYS A 49 -5.68 -16.95 -0.09
CA LYS A 49 -6.67 -17.95 0.35
C LYS A 49 -6.02 -19.10 1.11
N SER A 50 -4.80 -19.50 0.74
CA SER A 50 -4.05 -20.55 1.44
C SER A 50 -3.37 -20.07 2.73
N ASP A 51 -2.97 -18.80 2.79
CA ASP A 51 -2.31 -18.19 3.94
C ASP A 51 -2.69 -16.70 4.06
N SER A 52 -3.75 -16.43 4.81
CA SER A 52 -4.22 -15.07 5.06
C SER A 52 -3.23 -14.24 5.88
N LYS A 53 -2.32 -14.87 6.63
CA LYS A 53 -1.30 -14.15 7.41
C LYS A 53 -0.23 -13.53 6.51
N ALA A 54 0.04 -14.14 5.36
CA ALA A 54 0.97 -13.60 4.38
C ALA A 54 0.53 -12.21 3.87
N PHE A 55 -0.77 -12.03 3.62
CA PHE A 55 -1.33 -10.74 3.23
C PHE A 55 -1.19 -9.69 4.34
N VAL A 56 -1.58 -10.04 5.57
CA VAL A 56 -1.49 -9.12 6.72
C VAL A 56 -0.05 -8.68 6.96
N LYS A 57 0.91 -9.60 6.83
CA LYS A 57 2.33 -9.28 6.97
C LYS A 57 2.81 -8.31 5.89
N ALA A 58 2.46 -8.56 4.63
CA ALA A 58 2.79 -7.65 3.54
C ALA A 58 2.15 -6.28 3.71
N ALA A 59 0.89 -6.21 4.15
CA ALA A 59 0.20 -4.96 4.44
C ALA A 59 0.89 -4.18 5.57
N ALA A 60 1.31 -4.85 6.64
CA ALA A 60 2.06 -4.21 7.74
C ALA A 60 3.41 -3.66 7.27
N GLN A 61 4.12 -4.41 6.42
CA GLN A 61 5.38 -3.95 5.82
C GLN A 61 5.15 -2.76 4.89
N ALA A 62 4.08 -2.79 4.08
CA ALA A 62 3.70 -1.70 3.19
C ALA A 62 3.32 -0.44 3.97
N SER A 63 2.61 -0.56 5.10
CA SER A 63 2.31 0.58 5.97
C SER A 63 3.57 1.19 6.56
N THR A 64 4.56 0.37 6.93
CA THR A 64 5.86 0.85 7.42
C THR A 64 6.60 1.63 6.32
N ALA A 65 6.63 1.09 5.10
CA ALA A 65 7.26 1.77 3.95
C ALA A 65 6.55 3.07 3.57
N PHE A 66 5.21 3.06 3.56
CA PHE A 66 4.39 4.25 3.33
C PHE A 66 4.69 5.34 4.36
N ASN A 67 4.73 5.01 5.65
CA ASN A 67 5.04 5.98 6.71
C ASN A 67 6.43 6.57 6.51
N TYR A 68 7.44 5.73 6.24
CA TYR A 68 8.80 6.18 5.99
C TYR A 68 8.89 7.16 4.80
N ILE A 69 8.26 6.82 3.68
CA ILE A 69 8.23 7.67 2.49
C ILE A 69 7.46 8.97 2.78
N SER A 70 6.35 8.88 3.51
CA SER A 70 5.51 10.04 3.83
C SER A 70 6.21 11.02 4.76
N GLU A 71 6.98 10.52 5.73
CA GLU A 71 7.82 11.33 6.60
C GLU A 71 8.97 11.97 5.81
N LEU A 72 9.68 11.18 5.01
CA LEU A 72 10.82 11.66 4.21
C LEU A 72 10.43 12.76 3.21
N THR A 73 9.23 12.67 2.63
CA THR A 73 8.75 13.61 1.61
C THR A 73 7.94 14.79 2.19
N GLY A 74 7.64 14.79 3.49
CA GLY A 74 6.72 15.75 4.10
C GLY A 74 5.25 15.53 3.72
N LEU A 75 4.91 14.44 3.03
CA LEU A 75 3.53 14.09 2.67
C LEU A 75 2.62 13.98 3.91
N GLN A 76 3.18 13.51 5.04
CA GLN A 76 2.46 13.42 6.30
C GLN A 76 1.89 14.77 6.78
N ASP A 77 2.56 15.89 6.48
CA ASP A 77 2.12 17.22 6.91
C ASP A 77 1.01 17.75 6.00
N ILE A 78 1.00 17.33 4.73
CA ILE A 78 -0.07 17.60 3.78
C ILE A 78 -1.33 16.82 4.16
N LEU A 79 -1.19 15.54 4.51
CA LEU A 79 -2.32 14.69 4.91
C LEU A 79 -2.98 15.14 6.21
N LYS A 80 -2.21 15.65 7.19
CA LYS A 80 -2.77 16.21 8.43
C LYS A 80 -3.63 17.45 8.18
N GLN A 81 -3.26 18.30 7.23
CA GLN A 81 -4.03 19.50 6.87
C GLN A 81 -5.38 19.17 6.24
N THR A 82 -5.50 18.01 5.57
CA THR A 82 -6.77 17.59 4.97
C THR A 82 -7.78 17.00 5.97
N ASP A 83 -7.33 16.55 7.14
CA ASP A 83 -8.19 16.03 8.21
C ASP A 83 -8.76 17.16 9.11
N GLU A 84 -8.14 18.34 9.10
CA GLU A 84 -8.61 19.54 9.81
C GLU A 84 -9.62 20.38 8.98
N SER A 85 -10.65 19.73 8.40
CA SER A 85 -11.82 20.50 7.97
C SER A 85 -12.47 21.13 9.22
N PRO A 86 -12.87 22.41 9.19
CA PRO A 86 -13.46 23.06 10.35
C PRO A 86 -14.71 22.26 10.76
N GLU A 87 -14.71 21.78 12.00
CA GLU A 87 -15.89 21.28 12.68
C GLU A 87 -16.96 22.37 12.54
N ILE A 88 -17.97 22.13 11.71
CA ILE A 88 -19.09 23.07 11.56
C ILE A 88 -19.81 23.01 12.89
N THR A 89 -19.43 23.90 13.81
CA THR A 89 -20.18 24.14 15.02
C THR A 89 -21.48 24.77 14.54
N GLU A 90 -22.55 23.96 14.54
CA GLU A 90 -23.91 24.42 14.35
C GLU A 90 -24.17 25.55 15.34
N ALA A 91 -24.12 26.78 14.85
CA ALA A 91 -24.53 27.99 15.54
C ALA A 91 -25.70 28.58 14.76
N ALA A 92 -26.92 28.26 15.22
CA ALA A 92 -28.17 29.03 15.24
C ALA A 92 -29.40 28.12 15.10
#